data_AF-A0A813TSD7-F1
#
_entry.id   AF-A0A813TSD7-F1
#
_cell.length_a   1.000
_cell.length_b   1.000
_cell.length_c   1.000
_cell.angle_alpha   90.00
_cell.angle_beta   90.00
_cell.angle_gamma   90.00
#
_symmetry.space_group_name_H-M   'P 1'
#
loop_
_entity.id
_entity.type
_entity.pdbx_description
1 polymer ?
#
loop_
_entity_poly.entity_id
_entity_poly.type
_entity_poly.pdbx_seq_one_letter_code
_entity_poly.pdbx_strand_id
1 'polypeptide(L)'
;MSSNTIYRRGLKELLIDDYLDLDEEETSTNLTTKDEDKVRFVPNEKPGQDTLKKIIYHQSYEYVMAVVVFSSSITLGLSLETEEEYKNDKLRQDIIYALDEFFIGLLFVEFCLKIYLEQANYWLNWLNIYDFLVILAAVAEVISTFISDQSVTIRNILKGLRFLQLLRFYRVITLSEGLQVLASALTKTVITYTFSVTMLIFLCIYVVAVIGQILYGKPEQSPWHQFSNSLTISMRLIFVDNWNTLSDELDSQGSPKISRWFFSIVVFIGYYVVTNILVGIMINSVSLANDEYIKQRRQEKILRNQKKREELSKRTKQVLNTHLLDSQNKTENTLDKINTKLKLIHNETIEPSDLSFSIDWLEALVSCSEKNRDEAKSARKLIVHIIESLADIVEENMKRNEKESLARRHIANIND
;
A
#
# COMPACT_ATOMS: atom_id res chain seq x y z
N MET A 1 15.11 40.68 -22.53
CA MET A 1 14.53 40.10 -21.29
C MET A 1 15.25 38.80 -21.02
N SER A 2 15.98 38.78 -19.92
CA SER A 2 17.31 38.16 -19.80
C SER A 2 17.27 36.73 -19.24
N SER A 3 18.19 35.88 -19.70
CA SER A 3 18.52 34.54 -19.18
C SER A 3 18.63 34.47 -17.65
N ASN A 4 18.80 35.60 -16.96
CA ASN A 4 18.74 35.69 -15.50
C ASN A 4 17.40 35.30 -14.88
N THR A 5 16.26 35.44 -15.58
CA THR A 5 14.95 35.09 -15.02
C THR A 5 14.72 33.57 -14.98
N ILE A 6 15.36 32.82 -15.90
CA ILE A 6 15.27 31.36 -15.97
C ILE A 6 16.19 30.70 -14.92
N TYR A 7 17.41 31.24 -14.75
CA TYR A 7 18.35 30.78 -13.71
C TYR A 7 17.82 31.03 -12.28
N ARG A 8 17.16 32.17 -12.07
CA ARG A 8 16.59 32.57 -10.76
C ARG A 8 15.38 31.73 -10.33
N ARG A 9 14.67 31.11 -11.29
CA ARG A 9 13.56 30.18 -11.03
C ARG A 9 14.09 28.78 -10.70
N GLY A 10 15.09 28.31 -11.45
CA GLY A 10 15.73 27.01 -11.20
C GLY A 10 16.48 26.93 -9.87
N LEU A 11 17.14 28.01 -9.43
CA LEU A 11 17.87 28.01 -8.15
C LEU A 11 16.93 28.06 -6.93
N LYS A 12 15.77 28.73 -7.06
CA LYS A 12 14.75 28.77 -6.00
C LYS A 12 14.00 27.44 -5.87
N GLU A 13 13.74 26.74 -6.97
CA GLU A 13 13.19 25.37 -6.94
C GLU A 13 14.19 24.39 -6.33
N LEU A 14 15.49 24.51 -6.66
CA LEU A 14 16.53 23.62 -6.12
C LEU A 14 16.69 23.72 -4.59
N LEU A 15 16.63 24.94 -4.04
CA LEU A 15 16.81 25.18 -2.61
C LEU A 15 15.57 24.84 -1.77
N ILE A 16 14.38 24.86 -2.38
CA ILE A 16 13.13 24.47 -1.72
C ILE A 16 12.97 22.94 -1.75
N ASP A 17 13.39 22.28 -2.84
CA ASP A 17 13.41 20.82 -2.94
C ASP A 17 14.44 20.19 -1.98
N ASP A 18 15.65 20.75 -1.85
CA ASP A 18 16.67 20.24 -0.90
C ASP A 18 16.21 20.34 0.58
N TYR A 19 15.29 21.24 0.92
CA TYR A 19 14.77 21.37 2.29
C TYR A 19 13.60 20.41 2.57
N LEU A 20 12.87 19.99 1.53
CA LEU A 20 11.78 19.01 1.62
C LEU A 20 12.30 17.56 1.55
N ASP A 21 13.40 17.31 0.82
CA ASP A 21 14.04 16.00 0.72
C ASP A 21 14.65 15.55 2.07
N LEU A 22 15.08 16.48 2.94
CA LEU A 22 15.62 16.17 4.27
C LEU A 22 14.55 15.66 5.25
N ASP A 23 13.32 16.16 5.18
CA ASP A 23 12.19 15.68 6.00
C ASP A 23 11.66 14.31 5.51
N GLU A 24 11.73 14.02 4.21
CA GLU A 24 11.33 12.72 3.63
C GLU A 24 12.37 11.60 3.87
N GLU A 25 13.68 11.89 3.89
CA GLU A 25 14.72 10.91 4.24
C GLU A 25 14.62 10.46 5.72
N GLU A 26 14.31 11.37 6.64
CA GLU A 26 14.12 11.06 8.07
C GLU A 26 12.82 10.28 8.32
N THR A 27 11.79 10.49 7.50
CA THR A 27 10.52 9.75 7.59
C THR A 27 10.62 8.36 6.95
N SER A 28 11.35 8.22 5.83
CA SER A 28 11.51 6.95 5.12
C SER A 28 12.45 5.97 5.83
N THR A 29 13.53 6.45 6.48
CA THR A 29 14.39 5.61 7.34
C THR A 29 13.67 5.05 8.57
N ASN A 30 12.69 5.78 9.11
CA ASN A 30 11.82 5.32 10.21
C ASN A 30 10.72 4.33 9.77
N LEU A 31 10.39 4.28 8.47
CA LEU A 31 9.46 3.31 7.89
C LEU A 31 10.17 2.01 7.46
N THR A 32 11.39 2.10 6.91
CA THR A 32 12.17 0.90 6.51
C THR A 32 12.66 0.09 7.71
N THR A 33 12.93 0.74 8.85
CA THR A 33 13.36 0.04 10.08
C THR A 33 12.25 -0.74 10.77
N LYS A 34 10.98 -0.53 10.39
CA LYS A 34 9.82 -1.21 11.02
C LYS A 34 9.40 -2.51 10.34
N ASP A 35 9.82 -2.75 9.09
CA ASP A 35 9.42 -3.92 8.31
C ASP A 35 10.45 -5.07 8.33
N GLU A 36 11.67 -4.86 8.86
CA GLU A 36 12.74 -5.87 8.84
C GLU A 36 12.78 -6.81 10.07
N ASP A 37 12.02 -6.56 11.13
CA ASP A 37 11.99 -7.40 12.35
C ASP A 37 10.96 -8.56 12.29
N LYS A 38 10.87 -9.27 11.17
CA LYS A 38 10.27 -10.62 11.18
C LYS A 38 11.34 -11.63 11.63
N VAL A 39 11.41 -11.86 12.93
CA VAL A 39 12.22 -12.92 13.56
C VAL A 39 11.81 -14.28 12.96
N ARG A 40 12.50 -14.71 11.90
CA ARG A 40 12.46 -16.09 11.40
C ARG A 40 13.27 -16.93 12.38
N PHE A 41 12.61 -17.78 13.17
CA PHE A 41 13.31 -18.84 13.89
C PHE A 41 13.97 -19.75 12.85
N VAL A 42 15.30 -19.85 12.89
CA VAL A 42 16.07 -20.80 12.08
C VAL A 42 15.99 -22.16 12.79
N PRO A 43 15.26 -23.16 12.25
CA PRO A 43 15.14 -24.46 12.91
C PRO A 43 16.45 -25.23 12.79
N ASN A 44 16.80 -25.97 13.84
CA ASN A 44 17.95 -26.87 13.88
C ASN A 44 17.72 -28.04 12.88
N GLU A 45 18.52 -28.12 11.82
CA GLU A 45 18.29 -29.03 10.68
C GLU A 45 18.52 -30.50 11.06
N LYS A 46 17.48 -31.34 10.90
CA LYS A 46 17.58 -32.80 11.04
C LYS A 46 17.76 -33.46 9.66
N PRO A 47 18.58 -34.53 9.54
CA PRO A 47 18.78 -35.22 8.26
C PRO A 47 17.46 -35.80 7.74
N GLY A 48 17.01 -35.35 6.56
CA GLY A 48 15.74 -35.72 5.92
C GLY A 48 14.76 -34.55 5.74
N GLN A 49 14.91 -33.47 6.50
CA GLN A 49 14.08 -32.27 6.34
C GLN A 49 14.37 -31.54 5.02
N ASP A 50 15.60 -31.57 4.50
CA ASP A 50 15.97 -30.78 3.31
C ASP A 50 15.38 -31.32 2.01
N THR A 51 15.26 -32.64 1.88
CA THR A 51 14.59 -33.27 0.74
C THR A 51 13.08 -33.02 0.81
N LEU A 52 12.49 -33.07 2.00
CA LEU A 52 11.07 -32.83 2.20
C LEU A 52 10.70 -31.35 2.00
N LYS A 53 11.55 -30.42 2.44
CA LYS A 53 11.43 -28.98 2.12
C LYS A 53 11.43 -28.76 0.61
N LYS A 54 12.35 -29.40 -0.13
CA LYS A 54 12.38 -29.27 -1.60
C LYS A 54 11.10 -29.75 -2.28
N ILE A 55 10.44 -30.77 -1.75
CA ILE A 55 9.18 -31.29 -2.30
C ILE A 55 8.00 -30.37 -1.95
N ILE A 56 7.89 -29.95 -0.68
CA ILE A 56 6.74 -29.16 -0.20
C ILE A 56 6.75 -27.72 -0.71
N TYR A 57 7.92 -27.11 -0.87
CA TYR A 57 8.06 -25.78 -1.45
C TYR A 57 8.15 -25.79 -2.98
N HIS A 58 7.97 -26.94 -3.63
CA HIS A 58 7.93 -26.99 -5.09
C HIS A 58 6.57 -26.53 -5.60
N GLN A 59 6.55 -25.68 -6.63
CA GLN A 59 5.32 -25.14 -7.25
C GLN A 59 4.28 -26.23 -7.61
N SER A 60 4.74 -27.42 -8.02
CA SER A 60 3.83 -28.53 -8.35
C SER A 60 3.06 -29.06 -7.14
N TYR A 61 3.65 -29.05 -5.95
CA TYR A 61 2.99 -29.49 -4.72
C TYR A 61 1.82 -28.56 -4.38
N GLU A 62 2.01 -27.24 -4.53
CA GLU A 62 0.93 -26.27 -4.33
C GLU A 62 -0.24 -26.49 -5.29
N TYR A 63 0.02 -26.75 -6.57
CA TYR A 63 -1.04 -27.08 -7.55
C TYR A 63 -1.75 -28.39 -7.21
N VAL A 64 -1.02 -29.44 -6.82
CA VAL A 64 -1.63 -30.72 -6.42
C VAL A 64 -2.55 -30.52 -5.22
N MET A 65 -2.09 -29.80 -4.20
CA MET A 65 -2.91 -29.53 -3.02
C MET A 65 -4.12 -28.62 -3.34
N ALA A 66 -3.98 -27.68 -4.28
CA ALA A 66 -5.12 -26.89 -4.74
C ALA A 66 -6.20 -27.75 -5.43
N VAL A 67 -5.79 -28.73 -6.24
CA VAL A 67 -6.73 -29.70 -6.86
C VAL A 67 -7.40 -30.57 -5.80
N VAL A 68 -6.67 -31.01 -4.78
CA VAL A 68 -7.21 -31.77 -3.63
C VAL A 68 -8.27 -30.93 -2.90
N VAL A 69 -7.96 -29.68 -2.58
CA VAL A 69 -8.87 -28.75 -1.90
C VAL A 69 -10.12 -28.48 -2.73
N PHE A 70 -9.97 -28.25 -4.04
CA PHE A 70 -11.07 -28.03 -4.95
C PHE A 70 -11.98 -29.26 -5.06
N SER A 71 -11.39 -30.46 -5.21
CA SER A 71 -12.12 -31.72 -5.27
C SER A 71 -12.89 -31.98 -3.98
N SER A 72 -12.26 -31.71 -2.83
CA SER A 72 -12.90 -31.84 -1.51
C SER A 72 -14.09 -30.88 -1.34
N SER A 73 -13.98 -29.63 -1.85
CA SER A 73 -15.11 -28.69 -1.86
C SER A 73 -16.30 -29.19 -2.70
N ILE A 74 -16.04 -29.82 -3.85
CA ILE A 74 -17.09 -30.40 -4.69
C ILE A 74 -17.77 -31.56 -3.97
N THR A 75 -16.98 -32.47 -3.36
CA THR A 75 -17.53 -33.60 -2.59
C THR A 75 -18.42 -33.13 -1.45
N LEU A 76 -18.05 -32.06 -0.74
CA LEU A 76 -18.90 -31.44 0.28
C LEU A 76 -20.21 -30.88 -0.30
N GLY A 77 -20.18 -30.28 -1.49
CA GLY A 77 -21.41 -29.84 -2.16
C GLY A 77 -22.34 -31.02 -2.50
N LEU A 78 -21.76 -32.11 -3.02
CA LEU A 78 -22.50 -33.33 -3.34
C LEU A 78 -23.04 -34.05 -2.10
N SER A 79 -22.32 -33.99 -0.98
CA SER A 79 -22.78 -34.60 0.28
C SER A 79 -24.00 -33.88 0.85
N LEU A 80 -24.12 -32.56 0.65
CA LEU A 80 -25.30 -31.77 1.05
C LEU A 80 -26.54 -32.13 0.22
N GLU A 81 -26.41 -32.26 -1.10
CA GLU A 81 -27.52 -32.67 -1.99
C GLU A 81 -28.04 -34.07 -1.65
N THR A 82 -27.13 -34.97 -1.27
CA THR A 82 -27.46 -36.38 -0.98
C THR A 82 -28.18 -36.56 0.36
N GLU A 83 -28.06 -35.62 1.31
CA GLU A 83 -28.76 -35.67 2.61
C GLU A 83 -30.28 -35.45 2.47
N GLU A 84 -30.73 -34.66 1.49
CA GLU A 84 -32.15 -34.29 1.33
C GLU A 84 -32.88 -35.07 0.23
N GLU A 85 -32.25 -35.35 -0.92
CA GLU A 85 -32.97 -35.81 -2.12
C GLU A 85 -32.80 -37.31 -2.44
N TYR A 86 -31.74 -37.97 -1.94
CA TYR A 86 -31.37 -39.35 -2.31
C TYR A 86 -31.13 -40.31 -1.14
N LYS A 87 -32.06 -40.36 -0.19
CA LYS A 87 -32.02 -41.31 0.94
C LYS A 87 -32.01 -42.81 0.54
N ASN A 88 -32.27 -43.12 -0.73
CA ASN A 88 -32.50 -44.47 -1.23
C ASN A 88 -31.26 -45.12 -1.90
N ASP A 89 -30.24 -44.35 -2.30
CA ASP A 89 -29.02 -44.89 -2.92
C ASP A 89 -27.86 -44.93 -1.92
N LYS A 90 -27.86 -45.96 -1.07
CA LYS A 90 -26.84 -46.16 -0.04
C LYS A 90 -25.42 -46.26 -0.60
N LEU A 91 -25.27 -46.85 -1.80
CA LEU A 91 -23.95 -46.99 -2.43
C LEU A 91 -23.37 -45.63 -2.79
N ARG A 92 -24.18 -44.71 -3.32
CA ARG A 92 -23.72 -43.36 -3.64
C ARG A 92 -23.32 -42.59 -2.38
N GLN A 93 -24.10 -42.70 -1.30
CA GLN A 93 -23.79 -42.07 -0.02
C GLN A 93 -22.46 -42.58 0.54
N ASP A 94 -22.27 -43.89 0.61
CA ASP A 94 -21.04 -44.49 1.15
C ASP A 94 -19.80 -44.07 0.35
N ILE A 95 -19.89 -43.98 -0.97
CA ILE A 95 -18.78 -43.53 -1.83
C ILE A 95 -18.45 -42.05 -1.56
N ILE A 96 -19.45 -41.19 -1.44
CA ILE A 96 -19.24 -39.75 -1.18
C ILE A 96 -18.61 -39.54 0.20
N TYR A 97 -19.10 -40.24 1.24
CA TYR A 97 -18.51 -40.17 2.58
C TYR A 97 -17.07 -40.69 2.60
N ALA A 98 -16.79 -41.82 1.94
CA ALA A 98 -15.43 -42.35 1.84
C ALA A 98 -14.48 -41.39 1.09
N LEU A 99 -14.96 -40.72 0.05
CA LEU A 99 -14.18 -39.70 -0.65
C LEU A 99 -13.91 -38.46 0.21
N ASP A 100 -14.88 -38.02 1.00
CA ASP A 100 -14.70 -36.88 1.89
C ASP A 100 -13.69 -37.18 2.99
N GLU A 101 -13.79 -38.35 3.64
CA GLU A 101 -12.79 -38.83 4.60
C GLU A 101 -11.40 -38.95 3.97
N PHE A 102 -11.30 -39.43 2.73
CA PHE A 102 -10.04 -39.52 2.00
C PHE A 102 -9.40 -38.13 1.79
N PHE A 103 -10.16 -37.12 1.36
CA PHE A 103 -9.65 -35.77 1.17
C PHE A 103 -9.26 -35.10 2.49
N ILE A 104 -10.05 -35.29 3.55
CA ILE A 104 -9.70 -34.84 4.90
C ILE A 104 -8.38 -35.47 5.35
N GLY A 105 -8.20 -36.78 5.08
CA GLY A 105 -6.95 -37.49 5.34
C GLY A 105 -5.75 -36.88 4.62
N LEU A 106 -5.88 -36.54 3.33
CA LEU A 106 -4.82 -35.88 2.57
C LEU A 106 -4.44 -34.51 3.14
N LEU A 107 -5.43 -33.70 3.54
CA LEU A 107 -5.20 -32.40 4.17
C LEU A 107 -4.55 -32.54 5.55
N PHE A 108 -4.95 -33.55 6.32
CA PHE A 108 -4.34 -33.86 7.61
C PHE A 108 -2.87 -34.30 7.46
N VAL A 109 -2.55 -35.11 6.46
CA VAL A 109 -1.16 -35.49 6.14
C VAL A 109 -0.35 -34.25 5.77
N GLU A 110 -0.87 -33.36 4.93
CA GLU A 110 -0.23 -32.09 4.63
C GLU A 110 0.06 -31.27 5.90
N PHE A 111 -0.92 -31.14 6.79
CA PHE A 111 -0.75 -30.43 8.06
C PHE A 111 0.38 -31.03 8.91
N CYS A 112 0.41 -32.36 9.06
CA CYS A 112 1.46 -33.08 9.76
C CYS A 112 2.84 -32.87 9.13
N LEU A 113 2.92 -32.78 7.80
CA LEU A 113 4.17 -32.49 7.10
C LEU A 113 4.63 -31.04 7.33
N LYS A 114 3.72 -30.06 7.24
CA LYS A 114 4.03 -28.64 7.47
C LYS A 114 4.49 -28.38 8.92
N ILE A 115 3.83 -28.97 9.92
CA ILE A 115 4.22 -28.80 11.33
C ILE A 115 5.57 -29.45 11.63
N TYR A 116 5.90 -30.58 10.98
CA TYR A 116 7.21 -31.23 11.12
C TYR A 116 8.35 -30.38 10.55
N LEU A 117 8.10 -29.65 9.46
CA LEU A 117 9.08 -28.79 8.80
C LEU A 117 9.23 -27.41 9.47
N GLU A 118 8.12 -26.70 9.69
CA GLU A 118 8.12 -25.30 10.12
C GLU A 118 8.10 -25.14 11.65
N GLN A 119 7.64 -26.16 12.38
CA GLN A 119 7.59 -26.19 13.85
C GLN A 119 6.93 -24.93 14.42
N ALA A 120 7.70 -24.05 15.09
CA ALA A 120 7.20 -22.80 15.66
C ALA A 120 6.80 -21.77 14.59
N ASN A 121 7.46 -21.78 13.43
CA ASN A 121 7.14 -20.85 12.33
C ASN A 121 5.77 -21.14 11.71
N TYR A 122 5.25 -22.37 11.85
CA TYR A 122 3.92 -22.72 11.37
C TYR A 122 2.84 -21.80 11.97
N TRP A 123 2.94 -21.53 13.27
CA TRP A 123 1.98 -20.72 14.03
C TRP A 123 2.15 -19.22 13.85
N LEU A 124 3.21 -18.76 13.17
CA LEU A 124 3.41 -17.34 12.85
C LEU A 124 2.75 -16.96 11.52
N ASN A 125 2.47 -17.95 10.65
CA ASN A 125 1.84 -17.70 9.37
C ASN A 125 0.31 -17.83 9.47
N TRP A 126 -0.40 -16.73 9.25
CA TRP A 126 -1.88 -16.69 9.29
C TRP A 126 -2.54 -17.71 8.35
N LEU A 127 -1.94 -17.95 7.17
CA LEU A 127 -2.46 -18.93 6.21
C LEU A 127 -2.40 -20.36 6.74
N ASN A 128 -1.35 -20.70 7.49
CA ASN A 128 -1.19 -22.01 8.10
C ASN A 128 -2.11 -22.20 9.32
N ILE A 129 -2.33 -21.14 10.13
CA ILE A 129 -3.31 -21.17 11.23
C ILE A 129 -4.71 -21.43 10.67
N TYR A 130 -5.04 -20.82 9.54
CA TYR A 130 -6.32 -20.99 8.87
C TYR A 130 -6.52 -22.42 8.36
N ASP A 131 -5.53 -22.98 7.64
CA ASP A 131 -5.55 -24.37 7.18
C ASP A 131 -5.75 -25.35 8.36
N PHE A 132 -5.11 -25.07 9.50
CA PHE A 132 -5.28 -25.87 10.71
C PHE A 132 -6.72 -25.82 11.26
N LEU A 133 -7.36 -24.65 11.30
CA LEU A 133 -8.73 -24.50 11.78
C LEU A 133 -9.72 -25.30 10.92
N VAL A 134 -9.53 -25.26 9.59
CA VAL A 134 -10.35 -26.03 8.63
C VAL A 134 -10.20 -27.53 8.89
N ILE A 135 -8.97 -28.03 9.08
CA ILE A 135 -8.70 -29.44 9.35
C ILE A 135 -9.28 -29.85 10.71
N LEU A 136 -9.16 -28.99 11.74
CA LEU A 136 -9.72 -29.24 13.06
C LEU A 136 -11.25 -29.38 13.00
N ALA A 137 -11.93 -28.52 12.23
CA ALA A 137 -13.37 -28.59 12.03
C ALA A 137 -13.79 -29.89 11.31
N ALA A 138 -13.04 -30.31 10.29
CA ALA A 138 -13.29 -31.57 9.58
C ALA A 138 -13.07 -32.81 10.45
N VAL A 139 -11.99 -32.84 11.23
CA VAL A 139 -11.72 -33.93 12.17
C VAL A 139 -12.77 -33.98 13.29
N ALA A 140 -13.21 -32.83 13.80
CA ALA A 140 -14.28 -32.76 14.80
C ALA A 140 -15.61 -33.32 14.27
N GLU A 141 -15.91 -33.12 12.99
CA GLU A 141 -17.06 -33.73 12.34
C GLU A 141 -16.93 -35.25 12.25
N VAL A 142 -15.79 -35.76 11.78
CA VAL A 142 -15.53 -37.21 11.70
C VAL A 142 -15.62 -37.84 13.09
N ILE A 143 -15.05 -37.22 14.13
CA ILE A 143 -15.16 -37.73 15.50
C ILE A 143 -16.63 -37.74 15.97
N SER A 144 -17.43 -36.76 15.52
CA SER A 144 -18.85 -36.70 15.87
C SER A 144 -19.65 -37.89 15.37
N THR A 145 -19.32 -38.46 14.22
CA THR A 145 -20.09 -39.59 13.66
C THR A 145 -19.88 -40.87 14.48
N PHE A 146 -18.74 -41.00 15.17
CA PHE A 146 -18.46 -42.13 16.06
C PHE A 146 -19.13 -42.01 17.44
N ILE A 147 -19.54 -40.81 17.85
CA ILE A 147 -20.19 -40.58 19.15
C ILE A 147 -21.70 -40.65 18.97
N SER A 148 -22.28 -41.82 19.27
CA SER A 148 -23.71 -42.09 19.05
C SER A 148 -24.68 -41.36 20.00
N ASP A 149 -24.20 -40.87 21.15
CA ASP A 149 -25.04 -40.34 22.24
C ASP A 149 -24.95 -38.80 22.39
N GLN A 150 -25.01 -38.07 21.28
CA GLN A 150 -24.94 -36.61 21.32
C GLN A 150 -26.32 -35.94 21.44
N SER A 151 -26.38 -34.91 22.28
CA SER A 151 -27.54 -34.03 22.38
C SER A 151 -27.83 -33.33 21.04
N VAL A 152 -29.10 -33.00 20.79
CA VAL A 152 -29.55 -32.34 19.55
C VAL A 152 -28.78 -31.03 19.31
N THR A 153 -28.46 -30.29 20.38
CA THR A 153 -27.69 -29.06 20.32
C THR A 153 -26.27 -29.27 19.81
N ILE A 154 -25.57 -30.30 20.31
CA ILE A 154 -24.19 -30.61 19.90
C ILE A 154 -24.17 -31.03 18.42
N ARG A 155 -25.13 -31.85 17.99
CA ARG A 155 -25.29 -32.25 16.59
C ARG A 155 -25.52 -31.05 15.66
N ASN A 156 -26.31 -30.06 16.06
CA ASN A 156 -26.54 -28.86 15.25
C ASN A 156 -25.29 -27.98 15.13
N ILE A 157 -24.52 -27.83 16.22
CA ILE A 157 -23.25 -27.10 16.21
C ILE A 157 -22.24 -27.79 15.30
N LEU A 158 -22.15 -29.12 15.36
CA LEU A 158 -21.22 -29.90 14.54
C LEU A 158 -21.61 -29.89 13.06
N LYS A 159 -22.90 -29.90 12.74
CA LYS A 159 -23.37 -29.59 11.37
C LYS A 159 -22.92 -28.21 10.90
N GLY A 160 -22.89 -27.23 11.80
CA GLY A 160 -22.39 -25.88 11.52
C GLY A 160 -20.88 -25.83 11.23
N LEU A 161 -20.07 -26.77 11.73
CA LEU A 161 -18.63 -26.82 11.43
C LEU A 161 -18.34 -27.10 9.96
N ARG A 162 -19.28 -27.66 9.20
CA ARG A 162 -19.18 -27.82 7.74
C ARG A 162 -18.99 -26.48 7.02
N PHE A 163 -19.56 -25.40 7.55
CA PHE A 163 -19.33 -24.05 6.99
C PHE A 163 -17.87 -23.61 7.14
N LEU A 164 -17.18 -24.04 8.19
CA LEU A 164 -15.74 -23.79 8.34
C LEU A 164 -14.92 -24.55 7.31
N GLN A 165 -15.46 -25.57 6.65
CA GLN A 165 -14.75 -26.23 5.56
C GLN A 165 -14.84 -25.43 4.26
N LEU A 166 -15.89 -24.61 4.06
CA LEU A 166 -16.00 -23.70 2.90
C LEU A 166 -14.88 -22.66 2.88
N LEU A 167 -14.32 -22.36 4.06
CA LEU A 167 -13.16 -21.52 4.22
C LEU A 167 -11.98 -21.99 3.35
N ARG A 168 -11.84 -23.29 3.04
CA ARG A 168 -10.79 -23.77 2.12
C ARG A 168 -10.85 -23.12 0.73
N PHE A 169 -11.98 -22.53 0.32
CA PHE A 169 -12.07 -21.71 -0.88
C PHE A 169 -11.09 -20.52 -0.88
N TYR A 170 -10.75 -19.98 0.29
CA TYR A 170 -9.72 -18.95 0.42
C TYR A 170 -8.34 -19.43 -0.06
N ARG A 171 -8.06 -20.74 0.05
CA ARG A 171 -6.82 -21.30 -0.48
C ARG A 171 -6.75 -21.25 -2.01
N VAL A 172 -7.90 -21.25 -2.69
CA VAL A 172 -8.00 -21.00 -4.13
C VAL A 172 -7.67 -19.54 -4.45
N ILE A 173 -8.08 -18.61 -3.59
CA ILE A 173 -7.72 -17.18 -3.69
C ILE A 173 -6.20 -17.01 -3.59
N THR A 174 -5.54 -17.78 -2.72
CA THR A 174 -4.08 -17.74 -2.57
C THR A 174 -3.32 -18.45 -3.71
N LEU A 175 -3.98 -19.17 -4.62
CA LEU A 175 -3.31 -19.87 -5.71
C LEU A 175 -2.84 -18.92 -6.84
N SER A 176 -3.58 -17.85 -7.07
CA SER A 176 -3.33 -16.90 -8.15
C SER A 176 -2.97 -15.54 -7.58
N GLU A 177 -1.79 -15.02 -7.93
CA GLU A 177 -1.39 -13.65 -7.59
C GLU A 177 -2.44 -12.62 -8.03
N GLY A 178 -3.05 -12.83 -9.20
CA GLY A 178 -4.13 -11.94 -9.68
C GLY A 178 -5.37 -11.97 -8.79
N LEU A 179 -5.71 -13.13 -8.23
CA LEU A 179 -6.87 -13.27 -7.34
C LEU A 179 -6.56 -12.75 -5.93
N GLN A 180 -5.32 -12.91 -5.46
CA GLN A 180 -4.84 -12.29 -4.21
C GLN A 180 -4.88 -10.76 -4.30
N VAL A 181 -4.38 -10.18 -5.39
CA VAL A 181 -4.42 -8.73 -5.63
C VAL A 181 -5.86 -8.24 -5.66
N LEU A 182 -6.75 -8.94 -6.37
CA LEU A 182 -8.16 -8.59 -6.43
C LEU A 182 -8.84 -8.70 -5.05
N ALA A 183 -8.64 -9.81 -4.33
CA ALA A 183 -9.22 -10.01 -3.01
C ALA A 183 -8.70 -9.00 -1.98
N SER A 184 -7.41 -8.67 -2.02
CA SER A 184 -6.80 -7.64 -1.17
C SER A 184 -7.36 -6.26 -1.50
N ALA A 185 -7.49 -5.91 -2.78
CA ALA A 185 -8.10 -4.67 -3.23
C ALA A 185 -9.57 -4.55 -2.79
N LEU A 186 -10.35 -5.63 -2.93
CA LEU A 186 -11.73 -5.68 -2.45
C LEU A 186 -11.81 -5.52 -0.92
N THR A 187 -10.97 -6.24 -0.17
CA THR A 187 -10.96 -6.18 1.30
C THR A 187 -10.60 -4.78 1.78
N LYS A 188 -9.57 -4.16 1.19
CA LYS A 188 -9.20 -2.78 1.48
C LYS A 188 -10.34 -1.81 1.15
N THR A 189 -11.02 -2.02 0.02
CA THR A 189 -12.14 -1.17 -0.39
C THR A 189 -13.33 -1.25 0.58
N VAL A 190 -13.66 -2.46 1.02
CA VAL A 190 -14.74 -2.68 2.00
C VAL A 190 -14.42 -2.02 3.33
N ILE A 191 -13.22 -2.28 3.87
CA ILE A 191 -12.81 -1.80 5.19
C ILE A 191 -12.61 -0.28 5.20
N THR A 192 -11.92 0.28 4.22
CA THR A 192 -11.52 1.70 4.24
C THR A 192 -12.63 2.63 3.78
N TYR A 193 -13.41 2.25 2.77
CA TYR A 193 -14.33 3.18 2.10
C TYR A 193 -15.80 2.85 2.30
N THR A 194 -16.13 1.57 2.41
CA THR A 194 -17.53 1.12 2.39
C THR A 194 -18.09 0.93 3.81
N PHE A 195 -17.24 0.70 4.81
CA PHE A 195 -17.69 0.39 6.18
C PHE A 195 -18.57 1.47 6.81
N SER A 196 -18.14 2.72 6.81
CA SER A 196 -18.91 3.84 7.39
C SER A 196 -20.26 4.04 6.70
N VAL A 197 -20.29 3.80 5.39
CA VAL A 197 -21.49 3.91 4.57
C VAL A 197 -22.46 2.76 4.85
N THR A 198 -21.96 1.53 4.92
CA THR A 198 -22.78 0.35 5.28
C THR A 198 -23.41 0.52 6.65
N MET A 199 -22.67 1.07 7.63
CA MET A 199 -23.21 1.39 8.95
C MET A 199 -24.34 2.42 8.88
N LEU A 200 -24.23 3.43 8.01
CA LEU A 200 -25.29 4.41 7.80
C LEU A 200 -26.55 3.76 7.19
N ILE A 201 -26.38 2.88 6.20
CA ILE A 201 -27.50 2.11 5.61
C ILE A 201 -28.17 1.25 6.69
N PHE A 202 -27.37 0.56 7.51
CA PHE A 202 -27.89 -0.27 8.60
C PHE A 202 -28.69 0.56 9.62
N LEU A 203 -28.24 1.77 9.96
CA LEU A 203 -28.98 2.70 10.81
C LEU A 203 -30.32 3.10 10.18
N CYS A 204 -30.35 3.41 8.88
CA CYS A 204 -31.60 3.70 8.19
C CYS A 204 -32.57 2.52 8.21
N ILE A 205 -32.08 1.30 7.94
CA ILE A 205 -32.88 0.06 8.04
C ILE A 205 -33.46 -0.09 9.45
N TYR A 206 -32.64 0.14 10.48
CA TYR A 206 -33.07 0.05 11.87
C TYR A 206 -34.19 1.05 12.20
N VAL A 207 -34.03 2.32 11.80
CA VAL A 207 -35.05 3.36 12.06
C VAL A 207 -36.38 3.01 11.38
N VAL A 208 -36.34 2.58 10.11
CA VAL A 208 -37.55 2.15 9.39
C VAL A 208 -38.17 0.91 10.05
N ALA A 209 -37.37 -0.04 10.51
CA ALA A 209 -37.86 -1.26 11.17
C ALA A 209 -38.60 -0.94 12.46
N VAL A 210 -38.06 -0.03 13.28
CA VAL A 210 -38.70 0.43 14.52
C VAL A 210 -40.00 1.18 14.21
N ILE A 211 -39.99 2.10 13.24
CA ILE A 211 -41.20 2.85 12.86
C ILE A 211 -42.27 1.89 12.33
N GLY A 212 -41.91 0.98 11.44
CA GLY A 212 -42.85 0.01 10.86
C GLY A 212 -43.41 -0.95 11.91
N GLN A 213 -42.61 -1.40 12.88
CA GLN A 213 -43.12 -2.22 13.99
C GLN A 213 -44.06 -1.43 14.92
N ILE A 214 -43.78 -0.14 15.18
CA ILE A 214 -44.67 0.71 15.98
C ILE A 214 -46.01 0.92 15.28
N LEU A 215 -46.00 1.17 13.96
CA LEU A 215 -47.20 1.46 13.18
C LEU A 215 -48.01 0.22 12.83
N TYR A 216 -47.34 -0.88 12.50
CA TYR A 216 -47.95 -2.05 11.86
C TYR A 216 -47.67 -3.37 12.59
N GLY A 217 -46.99 -3.38 13.74
CA GLY A 217 -46.66 -4.60 14.48
C GLY A 217 -47.85 -5.31 15.14
N LYS A 218 -49.06 -4.78 15.00
CA LYS A 218 -50.32 -5.37 15.49
C LYS A 218 -51.35 -5.41 14.35
N PRO A 219 -52.16 -6.49 14.24
CA PRO A 219 -52.23 -7.66 15.12
C PRO A 219 -51.05 -8.64 14.93
N GLU A 220 -50.97 -9.69 15.77
CA GLU A 220 -49.85 -10.66 15.81
C GLU A 220 -49.55 -11.36 14.47
N GLN A 221 -50.53 -11.39 13.57
CA GLN A 221 -50.43 -11.95 12.21
C GLN A 221 -49.72 -11.00 11.23
N SER A 222 -49.46 -9.75 11.63
CA SER A 222 -48.76 -8.79 10.79
C SER A 222 -47.33 -9.24 10.53
N PRO A 223 -46.83 -9.11 9.29
CA PRO A 223 -45.43 -9.32 8.98
C PRO A 223 -44.49 -8.48 9.86
N TRP A 224 -44.95 -7.34 10.38
CA TRP A 224 -44.15 -6.43 11.20
C TRP A 224 -44.15 -6.78 12.70
N HIS A 225 -44.82 -7.86 13.11
CA HIS A 225 -44.93 -8.22 14.52
C HIS A 225 -43.56 -8.57 15.13
N GLN A 226 -42.80 -9.42 14.46
CA GLN A 226 -41.44 -9.81 14.86
C GLN A 226 -40.42 -8.78 14.38
N PHE A 227 -39.56 -8.32 15.29
CA PHE A 227 -38.52 -7.33 14.97
C PHE A 227 -37.57 -7.79 13.85
N SER A 228 -37.19 -9.08 13.83
CA SER A 228 -36.37 -9.68 12.77
C SER A 228 -37.02 -9.58 11.38
N ASN A 229 -38.33 -9.79 11.30
CA ASN A 229 -39.07 -9.67 10.06
C ASN A 229 -39.25 -8.19 9.66
N SER A 230 -39.49 -7.30 10.62
CA SER A 230 -39.49 -5.85 10.38
C SER A 230 -38.16 -5.34 9.83
N LEU A 231 -37.02 -5.87 10.30
CA LEU A 231 -35.69 -5.57 9.76
C LEU A 231 -35.55 -6.04 8.30
N THR A 232 -36.01 -7.26 8.02
CA THR A 232 -35.99 -7.85 6.66
C THR A 232 -36.87 -7.06 5.70
N ILE A 233 -38.08 -6.70 6.11
CA ILE A 233 -39.00 -5.88 5.31
C ILE A 233 -38.40 -4.49 5.08
N SER A 234 -37.85 -3.86 6.11
CA SER A 234 -37.22 -2.54 5.99
C SER A 234 -36.02 -2.54 5.05
N MET A 235 -35.21 -3.60 5.07
CA MET A 235 -34.14 -3.81 4.09
C MET A 235 -34.71 -3.87 2.67
N ARG A 236 -35.77 -4.65 2.45
CA ARG A 236 -36.45 -4.73 1.14
C ARG A 236 -36.98 -3.37 0.69
N LEU A 237 -37.56 -2.57 1.59
CA LEU A 237 -38.05 -1.23 1.26
C LEU A 237 -36.95 -0.26 0.84
N ILE A 238 -35.81 -0.26 1.55
CA ILE A 238 -34.67 0.62 1.21
C ILE A 238 -34.05 0.24 -0.13
N PHE A 239 -33.98 -1.06 -0.45
CA PHE A 239 -33.55 -1.56 -1.75
C PHE A 239 -34.63 -1.53 -2.84
N VAL A 240 -35.82 -1.01 -2.52
CA VAL A 240 -36.96 -0.88 -3.45
C VAL A 240 -37.38 -2.25 -4.03
N ASP A 241 -37.29 -3.30 -3.22
CA ASP A 241 -37.74 -4.65 -3.57
C ASP A 241 -39.20 -4.86 -3.15
N ASN A 242 -40.06 -5.10 -4.15
CA ASN A 242 -41.42 -5.62 -4.00
C ASN A 242 -42.27 -4.89 -2.93
N TRP A 243 -42.11 -3.58 -2.81
CA TRP A 243 -42.74 -2.75 -1.77
C TRP A 243 -44.27 -2.62 -1.96
N ASN A 244 -44.74 -2.75 -3.19
CA ASN A 244 -46.15 -2.70 -3.56
C ASN A 244 -46.91 -3.91 -3.03
N THR A 245 -46.37 -5.13 -3.18
CA THR A 245 -47.05 -6.33 -2.65
C THR A 245 -47.05 -6.34 -1.13
N LEU A 246 -46.00 -5.84 -0.49
CA LEU A 246 -45.94 -5.68 0.96
C LEU A 246 -47.00 -4.70 1.45
N SER A 247 -47.25 -3.62 0.71
CA SER A 247 -48.33 -2.69 1.02
C SER A 247 -49.71 -3.31 0.79
N ASP A 248 -49.90 -4.05 -0.30
CA ASP A 248 -51.18 -4.70 -0.62
C ASP A 248 -51.52 -5.83 0.37
N GLU A 249 -50.52 -6.60 0.80
CA GLU A 249 -50.65 -7.61 1.85
C GLU A 249 -51.08 -6.96 3.17
N LEU A 250 -50.48 -5.82 3.53
CA LEU A 250 -50.84 -5.08 4.73
C LEU A 250 -52.27 -4.49 4.66
N ASP A 251 -52.67 -3.99 3.49
CA ASP A 251 -54.02 -3.48 3.23
C ASP A 251 -55.08 -4.59 3.33
N SER A 252 -54.75 -5.80 2.86
CA SER A 252 -55.64 -6.96 2.94
C SER A 252 -55.93 -7.41 4.37
N GLN A 253 -55.04 -7.11 5.31
CA GLN A 253 -55.15 -7.44 6.73
C GLN A 253 -55.94 -6.39 7.55
N GLY A 254 -56.53 -5.39 6.90
CA GLY A 254 -57.39 -4.39 7.55
C GLY A 254 -56.64 -3.15 8.08
N SER A 255 -55.38 -2.95 7.68
CA SER A 255 -54.64 -1.72 7.98
C SER A 255 -55.22 -0.52 7.22
N PRO A 256 -55.11 0.71 7.76
CA PRO A 256 -55.61 1.90 7.08
C PRO A 256 -54.90 2.11 5.73
N LYS A 257 -55.65 2.52 4.69
CA LYS A 257 -55.15 2.86 3.33
C LYS A 257 -54.05 3.96 3.29
N ILE A 258 -53.66 4.47 4.46
CA ILE A 258 -52.49 5.33 4.68
C ILE A 258 -51.17 4.56 4.54
N SER A 259 -51.18 3.22 4.66
CA SER A 259 -50.03 2.32 4.46
C SER A 259 -49.23 2.67 3.20
N ARG A 260 -49.90 2.81 2.05
CA ARG A 260 -49.28 3.09 0.74
C ARG A 260 -48.47 4.38 0.74
N TRP A 261 -48.92 5.40 1.48
CA TRP A 261 -48.17 6.65 1.64
C TRP A 261 -46.92 6.44 2.47
N PHE A 262 -47.00 5.68 3.56
CA PHE A 262 -45.83 5.31 4.35
C PHE A 262 -44.79 4.57 3.50
N PHE A 263 -45.18 3.51 2.78
CA PHE A 263 -44.28 2.76 1.91
C PHE A 263 -43.68 3.64 0.81
N SER A 264 -44.49 4.48 0.16
CA SER A 264 -44.02 5.39 -0.90
C SER A 264 -43.00 6.41 -0.37
N ILE A 265 -43.24 6.99 0.81
CA ILE A 265 -42.32 7.94 1.45
C ILE A 265 -41.01 7.25 1.85
N VAL A 266 -41.11 6.06 2.45
CA VAL A 266 -39.92 5.28 2.86
C VAL A 266 -39.10 4.87 1.64
N VAL A 267 -39.72 4.42 0.56
CA VAL A 267 -39.03 4.07 -0.69
C VAL A 267 -38.38 5.31 -1.30
N PHE A 268 -39.06 6.46 -1.33
CA PHE A 268 -38.49 7.70 -1.86
C PHE A 268 -37.26 8.16 -1.04
N ILE A 269 -37.38 8.17 0.28
CA ILE A 269 -36.27 8.54 1.18
C ILE A 269 -35.13 7.51 1.06
N GLY A 270 -35.46 6.22 1.06
CA GLY A 270 -34.49 5.13 0.92
C GLY A 270 -33.71 5.24 -0.39
N TYR A 271 -34.41 5.44 -1.51
CA TYR A 271 -33.81 5.68 -2.81
C TYR A 271 -32.89 6.91 -2.81
N TYR A 272 -33.32 8.02 -2.21
CA TYR A 272 -32.50 9.23 -2.10
C TYR A 272 -31.24 9.00 -1.27
N VAL A 273 -31.35 8.34 -0.12
CA VAL A 273 -30.21 8.02 0.76
C VAL A 273 -29.24 7.09 0.04
N VAL A 274 -29.71 6.00 -0.56
CA VAL A 274 -28.88 5.03 -1.29
C VAL A 274 -28.20 5.69 -2.49
N THR A 275 -28.90 6.54 -3.24
CA THR A 275 -28.32 7.26 -4.39
C THR A 275 -27.23 8.24 -3.93
N ASN A 276 -27.47 9.02 -2.88
CA ASN A 276 -26.47 9.94 -2.34
C ASN A 276 -25.24 9.21 -1.81
N ILE A 277 -25.46 8.06 -1.18
CA ILE A 277 -24.40 7.16 -0.74
C ILE A 277 -23.59 6.66 -1.95
N LEU A 278 -24.25 6.21 -3.01
CA LEU A 278 -23.60 5.73 -4.23
C LEU A 278 -22.77 6.84 -4.87
N VAL A 279 -23.32 8.06 -4.94
CA VAL A 279 -22.59 9.25 -5.41
C VAL A 279 -21.40 9.55 -4.50
N GLY A 280 -21.56 9.46 -3.18
CA GLY A 280 -20.45 9.64 -2.23
C GLY A 280 -19.33 8.61 -2.40
N ILE A 281 -19.67 7.33 -2.56
CA ILE A 281 -18.71 6.27 -2.86
C ILE A 281 -18.04 6.52 -4.21
N MET A 282 -18.81 6.89 -5.24
CA MET A 282 -18.29 7.19 -6.57
C MET A 282 -17.30 8.35 -6.51
N ILE A 283 -17.63 9.46 -5.85
CA ILE A 283 -16.73 10.61 -5.65
C ILE A 283 -15.47 10.19 -4.91
N ASN A 284 -15.59 9.43 -3.83
CA ASN A 284 -14.43 8.92 -3.10
C ASN A 284 -13.56 8.02 -3.98
N SER A 285 -14.15 7.10 -4.73
CA SER A 285 -13.42 6.20 -5.64
C SER A 285 -12.68 6.97 -6.74
N VAL A 286 -13.30 8.01 -7.29
CA VAL A 286 -12.69 8.89 -8.30
C VAL A 286 -11.58 9.74 -7.68
N SER A 287 -11.80 10.30 -6.49
CA SER A 287 -10.80 11.06 -5.75
C SER A 287 -9.56 10.22 -5.46
N LEU A 288 -9.76 8.98 -4.99
CA LEU A 288 -8.68 8.05 -4.69
C LEU A 288 -7.91 7.64 -5.94
N ALA A 289 -8.59 7.31 -7.02
CA ALA A 289 -7.95 7.00 -8.29
C ALA A 289 -7.13 8.20 -8.80
N ASN A 290 -7.64 9.42 -8.63
CA ASN A 290 -6.93 10.63 -9.00
C ASN A 290 -5.72 10.88 -8.08
N ASP A 291 -5.83 10.64 -6.78
CA ASP A 291 -4.73 10.76 -5.81
C ASP A 291 -3.62 9.74 -6.07
N GLU A 292 -3.98 8.48 -6.34
CA GLU A 292 -3.03 7.44 -6.74
C GLU A 292 -2.34 7.78 -8.05
N TYR A 293 -3.08 8.27 -9.04
CA TYR A 293 -2.52 8.74 -10.31
C TYR A 293 -1.54 9.91 -10.12
N ILE A 294 -1.88 10.89 -9.28
CA ILE A 294 -0.99 12.01 -8.95
C ILE A 294 0.29 11.51 -8.26
N LYS A 295 0.17 10.57 -7.32
CA LYS A 295 1.32 9.96 -6.62
C LYS A 295 2.25 9.21 -7.58
N GLN A 296 1.69 8.38 -8.46
CA GLN A 296 2.48 7.66 -9.49
C GLN A 296 3.24 8.65 -10.38
N ARG A 297 2.56 9.71 -10.86
CA ARG A 297 3.22 10.74 -11.67
C ARG A 297 4.33 11.49 -10.93
N ARG A 298 4.19 11.70 -9.62
CA ARG A 298 5.26 12.32 -8.80
C ARG A 298 6.45 11.37 -8.69
N GLN A 299 6.23 10.10 -8.38
CA GLN A 299 7.29 9.09 -8.29
C GLN A 299 8.05 8.93 -9.61
N GLU A 300 7.34 8.89 -10.74
CA GLU A 300 7.96 8.85 -12.07
C GLU A 300 8.82 10.09 -12.35
N LYS A 301 8.36 11.27 -11.94
CA LYS A 301 9.14 12.53 -12.09
C LYS A 301 10.39 12.51 -11.22
N ILE A 302 10.30 12.08 -9.97
CA ILE A 302 11.44 11.96 -9.05
C ILE A 302 12.48 10.99 -9.63
N LEU A 303 12.04 9.79 -10.05
CA LEU A 303 12.92 8.79 -10.66
C LEU A 303 13.56 9.30 -11.96
N ARG A 304 12.81 10.06 -12.77
CA ARG A 304 13.37 10.70 -13.98
C ARG A 304 14.40 11.78 -13.66
N ASN A 305 14.17 12.57 -12.61
CA ASN A 305 15.11 13.61 -12.17
C ASN A 305 16.37 13.00 -11.55
N GLN A 306 16.25 11.92 -10.78
CA GLN A 306 17.38 11.14 -10.27
C GLN A 306 18.25 10.60 -11.42
N LYS A 307 17.65 9.94 -12.41
CA LYS A 307 18.37 9.47 -13.62
C LYS A 307 19.10 10.60 -14.34
N LYS A 308 18.48 11.78 -14.48
CA LYS A 308 19.15 12.97 -15.07
C LYS A 308 20.33 13.46 -14.22
N ARG A 309 20.20 13.49 -12.88
CA ARG A 309 21.30 13.86 -11.98
C ARG A 309 22.48 12.88 -12.10
N GLU A 310 22.20 11.58 -12.19
CA GLU A 310 23.22 10.56 -12.40
C GLU A 310 23.94 10.71 -13.75
N GLU A 311 23.20 10.92 -14.84
CA GLU A 311 23.79 11.16 -16.17
C GLU A 311 24.66 12.43 -16.19
N LEU A 312 24.19 13.51 -15.56
CA LEU A 312 24.92 14.76 -15.48
C LEU A 312 26.21 14.60 -14.66
N SER A 313 26.16 13.88 -13.54
CA SER A 313 27.34 13.54 -12.73
C SER A 313 28.38 12.75 -13.55
N LYS A 314 27.94 11.77 -14.36
CA LYS A 314 28.83 11.02 -15.27
C LYS A 314 29.48 11.93 -16.31
N ARG A 315 28.72 12.82 -16.94
CA ARG A 315 29.25 13.80 -17.92
C ARG A 315 30.26 14.75 -17.28
N THR A 316 29.96 15.27 -16.09
CA THR A 316 30.86 16.16 -15.36
C THR A 316 32.17 15.45 -14.99
N LYS A 317 32.11 14.19 -14.54
CA LYS A 317 33.31 13.37 -14.26
C LYS A 317 34.14 13.13 -15.53
N GLN A 318 33.49 12.85 -16.66
CA GLN A 318 34.19 12.68 -17.95
C GLN A 318 34.90 13.97 -18.37
N VAL A 319 34.20 15.11 -18.34
CA VAL A 319 34.76 16.42 -18.69
C VAL A 319 35.91 16.81 -17.75
N LEU A 320 35.75 16.58 -16.44
CA LEU A 320 36.81 16.81 -15.47
C LEU A 320 38.05 15.95 -15.75
N ASN A 321 37.87 14.66 -16.04
CA ASN A 321 38.98 13.77 -16.40
C ASN A 321 39.67 14.22 -17.70
N THR A 322 38.93 14.66 -18.71
CA THR A 322 39.54 15.19 -19.94
C THR A 322 40.35 16.46 -19.67
N HIS A 323 39.85 17.37 -18.84
CA HIS A 323 40.59 18.59 -18.48
C HIS A 323 41.81 18.32 -17.60
N LEU A 324 41.75 17.31 -16.72
CA LEU A 324 42.90 16.89 -15.93
C LEU A 324 44.01 16.31 -16.81
N LEU A 325 43.65 15.45 -17.78
CA LEU A 325 44.59 14.89 -18.74
C LEU A 325 45.22 15.98 -19.64
N ASP A 326 44.41 16.91 -20.14
CA ASP A 326 44.91 18.05 -20.93
C ASP A 326 45.82 18.96 -20.10
N SER A 327 45.45 19.23 -18.84
CA SER A 327 46.28 20.01 -17.92
C SER A 327 47.62 19.32 -17.66
N GLN A 328 47.62 18.01 -17.39
CA GLN A 328 48.84 17.23 -17.16
C GLN A 328 49.75 17.23 -18.39
N ASN A 329 49.20 16.93 -19.58
CA ASN A 329 49.93 16.95 -20.86
C ASN A 329 50.52 18.33 -21.17
N LYS A 330 49.83 19.41 -20.79
CA LYS A 330 50.31 20.77 -20.99
C LYS A 330 51.48 21.09 -20.06
N THR A 331 51.42 20.67 -18.79
CA THR A 331 52.55 20.76 -17.84
C THR A 331 53.76 19.95 -18.28
N GLU A 332 53.58 18.70 -18.73
CA GLU A 332 54.67 17.85 -19.25
C GLU A 332 55.31 18.47 -20.49
N ASN A 333 54.52 18.95 -21.46
CA ASN A 333 55.06 19.62 -22.65
C ASN A 333 55.85 20.89 -22.31
N THR A 334 55.45 21.64 -21.27
CA THR A 334 56.26 22.78 -20.78
C THR A 334 57.53 22.33 -20.07
N LEU A 335 57.50 21.27 -19.27
CA LEU A 335 58.67 20.68 -18.61
C LEU A 335 59.67 20.12 -19.61
N ASP A 336 59.20 19.45 -20.66
CA ASP A 336 60.04 18.97 -21.75
C ASP A 336 60.63 20.11 -22.57
N LYS A 337 59.88 21.19 -22.83
CA LYS A 337 60.42 22.40 -23.46
C LYS A 337 61.50 23.07 -22.60
N ILE A 338 61.32 23.07 -21.28
CA ILE A 338 62.30 23.60 -20.33
C ILE A 338 63.53 22.68 -20.25
N ASN A 339 63.36 21.36 -20.20
CA ASN A 339 64.46 20.39 -20.21
C ASN A 339 65.24 20.38 -21.53
N THR A 340 64.55 20.56 -22.66
CA THR A 340 65.20 20.65 -23.97
C THR A 340 65.99 21.95 -24.10
N LYS A 341 65.46 23.05 -23.55
CA LYS A 341 66.22 24.31 -23.42
C LYS A 341 67.39 24.19 -22.46
N LEU A 342 67.25 23.50 -21.33
CA LEU A 342 68.33 23.25 -20.36
C LEU A 342 69.44 22.34 -20.93
N LYS A 343 69.09 21.35 -21.75
CA LYS A 343 70.07 20.51 -22.48
C LYS A 343 70.85 21.29 -23.54
N LEU A 344 70.22 22.30 -24.16
CA LEU A 344 70.90 23.21 -25.09
C LEU A 344 71.84 24.21 -24.38
N ILE A 345 71.57 24.52 -23.11
CA ILE A 345 72.40 25.41 -22.27
C ILE A 345 73.67 24.69 -21.76
N HIS A 346 73.71 23.35 -21.76
CA HIS A 346 74.83 22.60 -21.17
C HIS A 346 76.13 22.59 -22.01
N ASN A 347 76.24 23.43 -23.05
CA ASN A 347 77.43 23.52 -23.89
C ASN A 347 77.99 24.94 -24.07
N GLU A 348 77.55 25.90 -23.25
CA GLU A 348 78.18 27.22 -23.21
C GLU A 348 78.57 27.57 -21.76
N THR A 349 79.87 27.78 -21.56
CA THR A 349 80.43 28.40 -20.36
C THR A 349 79.98 29.87 -20.31
N ILE A 350 79.19 30.23 -19.31
CA ILE A 350 78.68 31.61 -19.13
C ILE A 350 79.06 32.11 -17.74
N GLU A 351 79.62 33.32 -17.71
CA GLU A 351 80.03 34.10 -16.54
C GLU A 351 78.84 34.52 -15.66
N PRO A 352 79.05 34.71 -14.33
CA PRO A 352 77.98 34.96 -13.38
C PRO A 352 77.47 36.40 -13.49
N SER A 353 76.42 36.64 -14.27
CA SER A 353 75.74 37.95 -14.29
C SER A 353 74.22 37.92 -14.49
N ASP A 354 73.60 36.75 -14.66
CA ASP A 354 72.15 36.68 -14.84
C ASP A 354 71.37 36.51 -13.52
N LEU A 355 70.56 37.52 -13.22
CA LEU A 355 69.69 37.69 -12.05
C LEU A 355 68.70 36.53 -11.79
N SER A 356 68.60 35.56 -12.71
CA SER A 356 67.63 34.46 -12.68
C SER A 356 68.01 33.25 -11.81
N PHE A 357 69.22 33.26 -11.23
CA PHE A 357 69.67 32.22 -10.28
C PHE A 357 69.90 32.74 -8.85
N SER A 358 69.52 33.98 -8.55
CA SER A 358 69.49 34.46 -7.17
C SER A 358 68.37 33.78 -6.39
N ILE A 359 68.71 33.11 -5.29
CA ILE A 359 67.77 32.48 -4.36
C ILE A 359 66.75 33.51 -3.86
N ASP A 360 67.17 34.77 -3.66
CA ASP A 360 66.30 35.87 -3.22
C ASP A 360 65.21 36.20 -4.25
N TRP A 361 65.49 36.02 -5.55
CA TRP A 361 64.52 36.28 -6.62
C TRP A 361 63.49 35.15 -6.74
N LEU A 362 63.91 33.89 -6.57
CA LEU A 362 63.00 32.74 -6.54
C LEU A 362 62.11 32.75 -5.30
N GLU A 363 62.65 33.15 -4.15
CA GLU A 363 61.88 33.30 -2.90
C GLU A 363 60.87 34.45 -3.02
N ALA A 364 61.26 35.58 -3.63
CA ALA A 364 60.34 36.67 -3.95
C ALA A 364 59.23 36.25 -4.93
N LEU A 365 59.54 35.44 -5.94
CA LEU A 365 58.56 34.94 -6.91
C LEU A 365 57.58 33.95 -6.25
N VAL A 366 58.07 33.02 -5.43
CA VAL A 366 57.23 32.05 -4.69
C VAL A 366 56.34 32.78 -3.70
N SER A 367 56.90 33.71 -2.92
CA SER A 367 56.15 34.53 -1.95
C SER A 367 55.10 35.41 -2.64
N CYS A 368 55.39 35.97 -3.83
CA CYS A 368 54.41 36.71 -4.62
C CYS A 368 53.29 35.80 -5.16
N SER A 369 53.60 34.56 -5.54
CA SER A 369 52.61 33.58 -5.99
C SER A 369 51.68 33.10 -4.86
N GLU A 370 52.23 32.93 -3.65
CA GLU A 370 51.47 32.56 -2.45
C GLU A 370 50.56 33.72 -2.02
N LYS A 371 51.07 34.95 -2.04
CA LYS A 371 50.28 36.15 -1.76
C LYS A 371 49.11 36.32 -2.74
N ASN A 372 49.32 36.09 -4.03
CA ASN A 372 48.24 36.09 -5.02
C ASN A 372 47.18 35.00 -4.76
N ARG A 373 47.59 33.83 -4.24
CA ARG A 373 46.67 32.74 -3.89
C ARG A 373 45.81 33.08 -2.66
N ASP A 374 46.39 33.77 -1.68
CA ASP A 374 45.67 34.23 -0.49
C ASP A 374 44.77 35.44 -0.78
N GLU A 375 45.17 36.34 -1.67
CA GLU A 375 44.31 37.39 -2.20
C GLU A 375 43.11 36.80 -2.97
N ALA A 376 43.32 35.75 -3.76
CA ALA A 376 42.23 35.04 -4.45
C ALA A 376 41.25 34.35 -3.48
N LYS A 377 41.74 33.78 -2.36
CA LYS A 377 40.88 33.23 -1.30
C LYS A 377 40.10 34.34 -0.58
N SER A 378 40.75 35.47 -0.30
CA SER A 378 40.14 36.62 0.36
C SER A 378 39.06 37.25 -0.51
N ALA A 379 39.28 37.36 -1.83
CA ALA A 379 38.28 37.80 -2.80
C ALA A 379 37.07 36.84 -2.85
N ARG A 380 37.28 35.52 -2.82
CA ARG A 380 36.18 34.54 -2.73
C ARG A 380 35.37 34.70 -1.44
N LYS A 381 36.04 34.91 -0.30
CA LYS A 381 35.38 35.12 0.99
C LYS A 381 34.57 36.42 1.00
N LEU A 382 35.08 37.47 0.36
CA LEU A 382 34.39 38.76 0.21
C LEU A 382 33.16 38.64 -0.71
N ILE A 383 33.25 37.84 -1.79
CA ILE A 383 32.10 37.55 -2.67
C ILE A 383 31.00 36.79 -1.90
N VAL A 384 31.35 35.81 -1.07
CA VAL A 384 30.37 35.09 -0.23
C VAL A 384 29.69 36.04 0.76
N HIS A 385 30.44 36.91 1.43
CA HIS A 385 29.88 37.91 2.34
C HIS A 385 28.97 38.92 1.64
N ILE A 386 29.30 39.34 0.41
CA ILE A 386 28.43 40.21 -0.40
C ILE A 386 27.13 39.49 -0.73
N ILE A 387 27.19 38.19 -1.06
CA ILE A 387 26.00 37.39 -1.38
C ILE A 387 25.10 37.25 -0.14
N GLU A 388 25.66 37.01 1.04
CA GLU A 388 24.91 36.95 2.30
C GLU A 388 24.26 38.30 2.64
N SER A 389 25.01 39.40 2.56
CA SER A 389 24.45 40.73 2.84
C SER A 389 23.35 41.12 1.84
N LEU A 390 23.48 40.74 0.57
CA LEU A 390 22.41 40.94 -0.42
C LEU A 390 21.18 40.08 -0.13
N ALA A 391 21.37 38.88 0.43
CA ALA A 391 20.25 38.03 0.86
C ALA A 391 19.49 38.67 2.03
N ASP A 392 20.19 39.18 3.03
CA ASP A 392 19.61 39.87 4.19
C ASP A 392 18.81 41.11 3.77
N ILE A 393 19.37 41.94 2.87
CA ILE A 393 18.70 43.15 2.35
C ILE A 393 17.42 42.78 1.56
N VAL A 394 17.44 41.67 0.83
CA VAL A 394 16.26 41.18 0.10
C VAL A 394 15.19 40.66 1.07
N GLU A 395 15.59 39.97 2.13
CA GLU A 395 14.68 39.49 3.16
C GLU A 395 14.03 40.66 3.94
N GLU A 396 14.82 41.67 4.30
CA GLU A 396 14.31 42.87 4.98
C GLU A 396 13.32 43.65 4.11
N ASN A 397 13.60 43.79 2.81
CA ASN A 397 12.67 44.40 1.86
C ASN A 397 11.39 43.59 1.66
N MET A 398 11.45 42.25 1.72
CA MET A 398 10.25 41.41 1.68
C MET A 398 9.39 41.64 2.93
N LYS A 399 9.98 41.64 4.12
CA LYS A 399 9.28 41.93 5.39
C LYS A 399 8.66 43.34 5.41
N ARG A 400 9.35 44.32 4.82
CA ARG A 400 8.83 45.69 4.69
C ARG A 400 7.63 45.77 3.75
N ASN A 401 7.71 45.13 2.58
CA ASN A 401 6.59 45.08 1.62
C ASN A 401 5.38 44.34 2.21
N GLU A 402 5.60 43.29 3.00
CA GLU A 402 4.54 42.57 3.68
C GLU A 402 3.85 43.44 4.74
N LYS A 403 4.61 44.18 5.56
CA LYS A 403 4.07 45.17 6.51
C LYS A 403 3.29 46.29 5.82
N GLU A 404 3.78 46.82 4.70
CA GLU A 404 3.08 47.84 3.92
C GLU A 404 1.78 47.28 3.29
N SER A 405 1.78 46.02 2.86
CA SER A 405 0.58 45.35 2.33
C SER A 405 -0.49 45.12 3.41
N LEU A 406 -0.07 44.78 4.64
CA LEU A 406 -0.93 44.65 5.81
C LEU A 406 -1.51 46.01 6.24
N ALA A 407 -0.69 47.07 6.26
CA ALA A 407 -1.15 48.42 6.56
C ALA A 407 -2.17 48.93 5.53
N ARG A 408 -1.95 48.66 4.24
CA ARG A 408 -2.91 49.00 3.17
C ARG A 408 -4.23 48.24 3.28
N ARG A 409 -4.20 46.96 3.69
CA ARG A 409 -5.41 46.16 3.96
C ARG A 409 -6.18 46.69 5.18
N HIS A 410 -5.47 47.17 6.20
CA HIS A 410 -6.12 47.74 7.38
C HIS A 410 -6.78 49.09 7.09
N ILE A 411 -6.18 49.93 6.25
CA ILE A 411 -6.77 51.20 5.79
C ILE A 411 -7.98 50.96 4.87
N ALA A 412 -7.94 49.93 4.01
CA ALA A 412 -9.08 49.55 3.17
C ALA A 412 -10.29 49.07 4.00
N ASN A 413 -10.06 48.31 5.08
CA ASN A 413 -11.11 47.83 5.99
C ASN A 413 -11.70 48.91 6.93
N ILE A 414 -11.15 50.13 6.94
CA ILE A 414 -11.67 51.25 7.75
C ILE A 414 -12.54 52.20 6.88
N ASN A 415 -12.42 52.10 5.55
CA ASN A 415 -13.15 52.94 4.58
C ASN A 415 -14.35 52.22 3.92
N ASP A 416 -14.55 50.93 4.23
CA ASP A 416 -15.80 50.17 4.02
C ASP A 416 -16.52 50.02 5.37
#